data_AF-A0AAV7IT89-F1
#
_entry.id   AF-A0AAV7IT89-F1
#
_cell.length_a   1.000
_cell.length_b   1.000
_cell.length_c   1.000
_cell.angle_alpha   90.00
_cell.angle_beta   90.00
_cell.angle_gamma   90.00
#
_symmetry.space_group_name_H-M   'P 1'
#
loop_
_entity.id
_entity.type
_entity.pdbx_description
1 polymer ?
#
loop_
_entity_poly.entity_id
_entity_poly.type
_entity_poly.pdbx_seq_one_letter_code
_entity_poly.pdbx_strand_id
1 'polypeptide(L)'
;MNFGNHLHEIGLLDLNGKVRFNLYEEKIRSLIKNNQLTTAVEVLDELLFNSPSISNLTGIKRYFFSYLDNQNPDNWDTLVEWIQRPDIRAAIHVSYDTPFKIVNETIFQYLQHEFMNSEADKWEGGEEFKNASRSVWWSSDELVGYFTKVRNLSVVLIRNAGHASGIEQPKWVLEMITQFTHN
;
A
#
# COMPACT_ATOMS: atom_id res chain seq x y z
N MET A 1 1.03 -12.24 -5.58
CA MET A 1 2.10 -11.22 -5.41
C MET A 1 3.12 -11.35 -6.52
N ASN A 2 3.76 -10.25 -6.92
CA ASN A 2 4.67 -10.17 -8.06
C ASN A 2 5.72 -9.02 -7.91
N PHE A 3 6.21 -8.79 -6.69
CA PHE A 3 7.15 -7.71 -6.38
C PHE A 3 8.48 -7.87 -7.11
N GLY A 4 9.03 -9.08 -7.16
CA GLY A 4 10.33 -9.35 -7.80
C GLY A 4 10.36 -8.93 -9.27
N ASN A 5 9.33 -9.31 -10.04
CA ASN A 5 9.22 -8.87 -11.44
C ASN A 5 8.98 -7.37 -11.53
N HIS A 6 8.04 -6.82 -10.77
CA HIS A 6 7.70 -5.40 -10.84
C HIS A 6 8.91 -4.52 -10.55
N LEU A 7 9.62 -4.77 -9.44
CA LEU A 7 10.79 -3.99 -9.03
C LEU A 7 11.94 -4.12 -10.03
N HIS A 8 12.10 -5.27 -10.69
CA HIS A 8 13.07 -5.44 -11.76
C HIS A 8 12.67 -4.69 -13.05
N GLU A 9 11.39 -4.73 -13.42
CA GLU A 9 10.87 -4.03 -14.61
C GLU A 9 11.04 -2.51 -14.52
N ILE A 10 10.95 -1.94 -13.31
CA ILE A 10 11.20 -0.52 -13.07
C ILE A 10 12.67 -0.21 -12.74
N GLY A 11 13.57 -1.20 -12.85
CA GLY A 11 15.02 -1.02 -12.69
C GLY A 11 15.50 -0.86 -11.25
N LEU A 12 14.66 -1.14 -10.25
CA LEU A 12 15.06 -1.10 -8.84
C LEU A 12 15.80 -2.36 -8.41
N LEU A 13 15.50 -3.52 -8.99
CA LEU A 13 16.25 -4.76 -8.73
C LEU A 13 17.01 -5.19 -9.97
N ASP A 14 18.24 -5.68 -9.76
CA ASP A 14 18.95 -6.46 -10.76
C ASP A 14 18.38 -7.90 -10.82
N LEU A 15 18.95 -8.73 -11.72
CA LEU A 15 18.49 -10.11 -11.88
C LEU A 15 18.67 -10.95 -10.60
N ASN A 16 19.70 -10.68 -9.80
CA ASN A 16 19.95 -11.40 -8.55
C ASN A 16 18.89 -11.07 -7.50
N GLY A 17 18.58 -9.78 -7.33
CA GLY A 17 17.50 -9.30 -6.48
C GLY A 17 16.16 -9.88 -6.90
N LYS A 18 15.86 -9.87 -8.20
CA LYS A 18 14.64 -10.49 -8.76
C LYS A 18 14.51 -11.96 -8.39
N VAL A 19 15.57 -12.76 -8.63
CA VAL A 19 15.56 -14.20 -8.32
C VAL A 19 15.32 -14.43 -6.83
N ARG A 20 15.96 -13.65 -5.96
CA ARG A 20 15.75 -13.72 -4.52
C ARG A 20 14.30 -13.43 -4.14
N PHE A 21 13.73 -12.34 -4.64
CA PHE A 21 12.34 -11.98 -4.36
C PHE A 21 11.37 -13.08 -4.80
N ASN A 22 11.59 -13.63 -5.99
CA ASN A 22 10.77 -14.72 -6.50
C ASN A 22 10.83 -15.97 -5.58
N LEU A 23 11.99 -16.30 -5.00
CA LEU A 23 12.10 -17.43 -4.05
C LEU A 23 11.25 -17.21 -2.79
N TYR A 24 11.29 -16.01 -2.21
CA TYR A 24 10.44 -15.68 -1.06
C TYR A 24 8.96 -15.68 -1.46
N GLU A 25 8.60 -15.11 -2.60
CA GLU A 25 7.22 -15.12 -3.09
C GLU A 25 6.67 -16.53 -3.31
N GLU A 26 7.47 -17.46 -3.87
CA GLU A 26 7.04 -18.86 -4.01
C GLU A 26 6.85 -19.52 -2.64
N LYS A 27 7.75 -19.28 -1.69
CA LYS A 27 7.60 -19.77 -0.31
C LYS A 27 6.31 -19.23 0.33
N ILE A 28 6.03 -17.93 0.20
CA ILE A 28 4.82 -17.30 0.73
C ILE A 28 3.57 -17.89 0.07
N ARG A 29 3.55 -18.04 -1.26
CA ARG A 29 2.41 -18.66 -1.97
C ARG A 29 2.17 -20.09 -1.52
N SER A 30 3.22 -20.87 -1.27
CA SER A 30 3.11 -22.23 -0.74
C SER A 30 2.50 -22.25 0.67
N LEU A 31 2.96 -21.37 1.56
CA LEU A 31 2.42 -21.24 2.92
C LEU A 31 0.94 -20.85 2.90
N ILE A 32 0.54 -19.89 2.05
CA ILE A 32 -0.86 -19.50 1.87
C ILE A 32 -1.72 -20.69 1.40
N LYS A 33 -1.25 -21.46 0.41
CA LYS A 33 -1.95 -22.66 -0.08
C LYS A 33 -2.12 -23.73 1.00
N ASN A 34 -1.19 -23.81 1.95
CA ASN A 34 -1.26 -24.72 3.08
C ASN A 34 -2.01 -24.13 4.30
N ASN A 35 -2.68 -22.98 4.14
CA ASN A 35 -3.39 -22.26 5.20
C ASN A 35 -2.48 -21.84 6.39
N GLN A 36 -1.18 -21.65 6.15
CA GLN A 36 -0.20 -21.20 7.15
C GLN A 36 -0.04 -19.67 7.06
N LEU A 37 -1.13 -18.94 7.30
CA LEU A 37 -1.23 -17.50 6.99
C LEU A 37 -0.31 -16.63 7.86
N THR A 38 -0.21 -16.91 9.17
CA THR A 38 0.71 -16.16 10.05
C THR A 38 2.17 -16.31 9.62
N THR A 39 2.61 -17.54 9.33
CA THR A 39 3.96 -17.79 8.83
C THR A 39 4.19 -17.16 7.45
N ALA A 40 3.16 -17.09 6.60
CA ALA A 40 3.24 -16.39 5.33
C ALA A 40 3.53 -14.88 5.53
N VAL A 41 2.91 -14.25 6.54
CA VAL A 41 3.20 -12.85 6.92
C VAL A 41 4.62 -12.70 7.45
N GLU A 42 5.08 -13.59 8.34
CA GLU A 42 6.45 -13.54 8.87
C GLU A 42 7.50 -13.59 7.76
N VAL A 43 7.28 -14.42 6.73
CA VAL A 43 8.19 -14.51 5.57
C VAL A 43 8.09 -13.26 4.68
N LEU A 44 6.91 -12.65 4.54
CA LEU A 44 6.78 -11.37 3.84
C LEU A 44 7.51 -10.26 4.60
N ASP A 45 7.34 -10.19 5.93
CA ASP A 45 8.04 -9.23 6.78
C ASP A 45 9.56 -9.43 6.68
N GLU A 46 10.03 -10.68 6.66
CA GLU A 46 11.45 -10.98 6.44
C GLU A 46 11.92 -10.45 5.08
N LEU A 47 11.17 -10.65 3.99
CA LEU A 47 11.52 -10.17 2.65
C LEU A 47 11.58 -8.64 2.59
N LEU A 48 10.61 -7.97 3.21
CA LEU A 48 10.47 -6.53 3.09
C LEU A 48 11.41 -5.78 4.04
N PHE A 49 11.58 -6.24 5.28
CA PHE A 49 12.27 -5.50 6.33
C PHE A 49 13.64 -6.09 6.73
N ASN A 50 13.86 -7.39 6.56
CA ASN A 50 15.09 -8.05 6.99
C ASN A 50 16.11 -8.21 5.85
N SER A 51 17.39 -8.28 6.24
CA SER A 51 18.51 -8.03 5.33
C SER A 51 18.88 -9.22 4.42
N PRO A 52 19.16 -8.97 3.11
CA PRO A 52 18.98 -7.71 2.40
C PRO A 52 17.51 -7.44 2.02
N SER A 53 16.96 -6.36 2.56
CA SER A 53 15.66 -5.78 2.22
C SER A 53 15.71 -4.99 0.91
N ILE A 54 14.57 -4.50 0.42
CA ILE A 54 14.51 -3.54 -0.69
C ILE A 54 15.44 -2.36 -0.42
N SER A 55 15.42 -1.82 0.80
CA SER A 55 16.31 -0.69 1.16
C SER A 55 17.79 -1.06 1.10
N ASN A 56 18.17 -2.28 1.49
CA ASN A 56 19.57 -2.71 1.40
C ASN A 56 20.04 -2.89 -0.06
N LEU A 57 19.15 -3.34 -0.94
CA LEU A 57 19.47 -3.58 -2.36
C LEU A 57 19.46 -2.29 -3.19
N THR A 58 18.62 -1.33 -2.83
CA THR A 58 18.36 -0.13 -3.67
C THR A 58 18.89 1.17 -3.07
N GLY A 59 19.15 1.21 -1.75
CA GLY A 59 19.44 2.45 -1.01
C GLY A 59 18.21 3.35 -0.77
N ILE A 60 17.03 2.97 -1.27
CA ILE A 60 15.78 3.69 -1.05
C ILE A 60 15.26 3.34 0.34
N LYS A 61 15.10 4.33 1.21
CA LYS A 61 14.66 4.14 2.60
C LYS A 61 13.13 4.20 2.74
N ARG A 62 12.45 4.97 1.89
CA ARG A 62 10.99 5.17 1.91
C ARG A 62 10.23 4.30 0.91
N TYR A 63 10.78 3.14 0.56
CA TYR A 63 10.24 2.23 -0.46
C TYR A 63 8.79 1.76 -0.20
N PHE A 64 8.25 1.90 1.02
CA PHE A 64 6.83 1.69 1.32
C PHE A 64 5.91 2.80 0.81
N PHE A 65 6.40 4.04 0.80
CA PHE A 65 5.62 5.22 0.47
C PHE A 65 5.87 5.70 -0.95
N SER A 66 7.14 5.81 -1.34
CA SER A 66 7.53 6.29 -2.66
C SER A 66 8.94 5.79 -3.02
N TYR A 67 9.14 5.49 -4.30
CA TYR A 67 10.46 5.20 -4.85
C TYR A 67 11.20 6.46 -5.32
N LEU A 68 10.50 7.59 -5.45
CA LEU A 68 11.02 8.82 -6.03
C LEU A 68 11.54 9.79 -4.96
N ASP A 69 11.03 9.69 -3.74
CA ASP A 69 11.40 10.55 -2.63
C ASP A 69 12.10 9.76 -1.52
N ASN A 70 13.38 10.05 -1.31
CA ASN A 70 14.19 9.46 -0.24
C ASN A 70 14.36 10.40 0.96
N GLN A 71 13.75 11.58 0.93
CA GLN A 71 13.64 12.50 2.07
C GLN A 71 12.37 12.18 2.86
N ASN A 72 12.30 12.60 4.13
CA ASN A 72 11.11 12.45 4.96
C ASN A 72 10.28 13.75 4.96
N PRO A 73 9.39 14.00 3.98
CA PRO A 73 8.49 15.14 3.96
C PRO A 73 7.32 14.96 4.95
N ASP A 74 7.06 13.73 5.39
CA ASP A 74 5.89 13.45 6.21
C ASP A 74 6.16 13.90 7.63
N ASN A 75 5.57 15.04 7.97
CA ASN A 75 5.77 15.69 9.27
C ASN A 75 4.93 15.01 10.37
N TRP A 76 4.91 13.67 10.38
CA TRP A 76 4.13 12.86 11.32
C TRP A 76 4.51 13.16 12.77
N ASP A 77 5.79 13.41 13.03
CA ASP A 77 6.27 13.81 14.35
C ASP A 77 5.65 15.15 14.78
N THR A 78 5.62 16.16 13.89
CA THR A 78 4.94 17.43 14.18
C THR A 78 3.44 17.25 14.36
N LEU A 79 2.78 16.37 13.61
CA LEU A 79 1.36 16.08 13.81
C LEU A 79 1.13 15.45 15.21
N VAL A 80 1.95 14.48 15.58
CA VAL A 80 1.90 13.80 16.89
C VAL A 80 2.18 14.79 18.02
N GLU A 81 3.13 15.72 17.86
CA GLU A 81 3.38 16.79 18.82
C GLU A 81 2.18 17.75 18.91
N TRP A 82 1.66 18.20 17.77
CA TRP A 82 0.56 19.16 17.71
C TRP A 82 -0.74 18.61 18.31
N ILE A 83 -1.14 17.38 17.95
CA ILE A 83 -2.38 16.77 18.42
C ILE A 83 -2.35 16.43 19.92
N GLN A 84 -1.16 16.35 20.50
CA GLN A 84 -0.98 16.09 21.92
C GLN A 84 -1.01 17.35 22.80
N ARG A 85 -1.01 18.55 22.21
CA ARG A 85 -1.12 19.79 22.98
C ARG A 85 -2.41 19.83 23.81
N PRO A 86 -2.39 20.37 25.05
CA PRO A 86 -3.56 20.38 25.91
C PRO A 86 -4.79 21.06 25.32
N ASP A 87 -4.59 22.21 24.69
CA ASP A 87 -5.65 22.96 24.05
C ASP A 87 -6.29 22.18 22.88
N ILE A 88 -5.48 21.48 22.07
CA ILE A 88 -5.98 20.66 20.96
C ILE A 88 -6.74 19.44 21.46
N ARG A 89 -6.22 18.72 22.46
CA ARG A 89 -6.89 17.55 23.05
C ARG A 89 -8.22 17.91 23.71
N ALA A 90 -8.26 19.04 24.42
CA ALA A 90 -9.50 19.58 24.98
C ALA A 90 -10.50 19.93 23.87
N ALA A 91 -10.04 20.54 22.77
CA ALA A 91 -10.87 20.93 21.64
C ALA A 91 -11.48 19.74 20.88
N ILE A 92 -10.80 18.60 20.83
CA ILE A 92 -11.33 17.35 20.23
C ILE A 92 -11.94 16.38 21.28
N HIS A 93 -12.09 16.84 22.53
CA HIS A 93 -12.75 16.11 23.62
C HIS A 93 -12.16 14.73 23.94
N VAL A 94 -10.82 14.62 23.94
CA VAL A 94 -10.14 13.35 24.27
C VAL A 94 -9.47 13.40 25.64
N SER A 95 -9.33 12.20 26.22
CA SER A 95 -8.29 11.75 27.17
C SER A 95 -7.06 12.63 27.32
N TYR A 96 -6.37 12.69 28.47
CA TYR A 96 -4.91 12.93 28.51
C TYR A 96 -4.12 11.64 28.75
N ASP A 97 -4.79 10.57 29.18
CA ASP A 97 -4.15 9.39 29.75
C ASP A 97 -3.50 8.49 28.69
N THR A 98 -3.96 8.60 27.44
CA THR A 98 -3.41 7.82 26.32
C THR A 98 -2.85 8.76 25.24
N PRO A 99 -1.51 8.78 25.07
CA PRO A 99 -0.85 9.47 23.97
C PRO A 99 -1.38 9.03 22.60
N PHE A 100 -1.52 9.97 21.68
CA PHE A 100 -1.84 9.63 20.30
C PHE A 100 -0.63 8.97 19.64
N LYS A 101 -0.87 7.90 18.87
CA LYS A 101 0.14 7.19 18.09
C LYS A 101 -0.40 6.96 16.68
N ILE A 102 0.44 7.21 15.66
CA ILE A 102 0.07 6.97 14.25
C ILE A 102 -0.09 5.47 13.98
N VAL A 103 0.78 4.63 14.57
CA VAL A 103 0.79 3.17 14.39
C VAL A 103 0.80 2.47 15.75
N ASN A 104 0.09 1.34 15.83
CA ASN A 104 0.12 0.43 16.98
C ASN A 104 0.40 -1.00 16.51
N GLU A 105 1.64 -1.45 16.72
CA GLU A 105 2.13 -2.77 16.28
C GLU A 105 1.42 -3.94 16.95
N THR A 106 0.90 -3.76 18.17
CA THR A 106 0.12 -4.79 18.86
C THR A 106 -1.14 -5.15 18.09
N ILE A 107 -1.78 -4.18 17.45
CA ILE A 107 -2.95 -4.43 16.60
C ILE A 107 -2.57 -5.26 15.38
N PHE A 108 -1.42 -4.95 14.76
CA PHE A 108 -0.91 -5.72 13.63
C PHE A 108 -0.72 -7.19 14.01
N GLN A 109 -0.08 -7.47 15.16
CA GLN A 109 0.13 -8.84 15.66
C GLN A 109 -1.17 -9.63 15.81
N TYR A 110 -2.24 -9.00 16.33
CA TYR A 110 -3.54 -9.66 16.45
C TYR A 110 -4.25 -9.88 15.11
N LEU A 111 -3.90 -9.13 14.07
CA LEU A 111 -4.53 -9.20 12.75
C LEU A 111 -3.69 -9.95 11.69
N GLN A 112 -2.49 -10.45 12.03
CA GLN A 112 -1.59 -11.09 11.06
C GLN A 112 -2.25 -12.21 10.26
N HIS A 113 -3.13 -12.99 10.89
CA HIS A 113 -3.84 -14.07 10.21
C HIS A 113 -4.71 -13.58 9.04
N GLU A 114 -5.32 -12.39 9.18
CA GLU A 114 -6.21 -11.83 8.17
C GLU A 114 -5.47 -11.21 6.98
N PHE A 115 -4.18 -10.86 7.16
CA PHE A 115 -3.42 -10.12 6.17
C PHE A 115 -3.23 -10.88 4.85
N MET A 116 -3.09 -12.21 4.92
CA MET A 116 -2.88 -13.09 3.76
C MET A 116 -4.14 -13.86 3.36
N ASN A 117 -5.28 -13.57 3.98
CA ASN A 117 -6.56 -14.20 3.67
C ASN A 117 -7.25 -13.42 2.54
N SER A 118 -7.26 -13.98 1.33
CA SER A 118 -7.81 -13.30 0.16
C SER A 118 -9.33 -13.47 0.07
N GLU A 119 -10.05 -12.35 -0.08
CA GLU A 119 -11.48 -12.33 -0.41
C GLU A 119 -11.73 -12.31 -1.92
N ALA A 120 -10.70 -12.10 -2.74
CA ALA A 120 -10.85 -11.92 -4.19
C ALA A 120 -11.47 -13.13 -4.88
N ASP A 121 -11.17 -14.35 -4.41
CA ASP A 121 -11.70 -15.59 -4.98
C ASP A 121 -13.17 -15.83 -4.61
N LYS A 122 -13.70 -15.12 -3.60
CA LYS A 122 -15.10 -15.23 -3.16
C LYS A 122 -16.03 -14.27 -3.90
N TRP A 123 -15.48 -13.27 -4.59
CA TRP A 123 -16.26 -12.28 -5.31
C TRP A 123 -16.62 -12.77 -6.72
N GLU A 124 -17.91 -12.80 -7.04
CA GLU A 124 -18.44 -13.29 -8.32
C GLU A 124 -17.89 -12.57 -9.56
N GLY A 125 -17.44 -11.31 -9.41
CA GLY A 125 -16.85 -10.53 -10.49
C GLY A 125 -15.36 -10.82 -10.73
N GLY A 126 -14.74 -11.75 -9.99
CA GLY A 126 -13.30 -11.99 -10.02
C GLY A 126 -12.76 -12.35 -11.42
N GLU A 127 -13.38 -13.30 -12.11
CA GLU A 127 -12.97 -13.69 -13.48
C GLU A 127 -13.27 -12.61 -14.52
N GLU A 128 -14.39 -11.89 -14.37
CA GLU A 128 -14.73 -10.76 -15.22
C GLU A 128 -13.69 -9.64 -15.08
N PHE A 129 -13.27 -9.34 -13.84
CA PHE A 129 -12.26 -8.33 -13.55
C PHE A 129 -10.87 -8.72 -14.06
N LYS A 130 -10.45 -9.99 -13.93
CA LYS A 130 -9.17 -10.47 -14.48
C LYS A 130 -9.06 -10.28 -16.00
N ASN A 131 -10.19 -10.38 -16.70
CA ASN A 131 -10.27 -10.24 -18.16
C ASN A 131 -10.68 -8.83 -18.63
N ALA A 132 -11.00 -7.93 -17.70
CA ALA A 132 -11.47 -6.59 -18.03
C ALA A 132 -10.35 -5.71 -18.59
N SER A 133 -10.70 -4.92 -19.60
CA SER A 133 -9.76 -3.95 -20.18
C SER A 133 -9.65 -2.71 -19.31
N ARG A 134 -8.42 -2.23 -19.15
CA ARG A 134 -8.12 -0.97 -18.49
C ARG A 134 -8.50 0.21 -19.40
N SER A 135 -9.22 1.18 -18.84
CA SER A 135 -9.59 2.43 -19.48
C SER A 135 -8.66 3.57 -19.06
N VAL A 136 -8.52 4.55 -19.94
CA VAL A 136 -7.72 5.76 -19.69
C VAL A 136 -8.58 6.80 -19.00
N TRP A 137 -8.07 7.41 -17.93
CA TRP A 137 -8.73 8.52 -17.24
C TRP A 137 -8.08 9.84 -17.62
N TRP A 138 -8.83 10.62 -18.39
CA TRP A 138 -8.53 12.01 -18.74
C TRP A 138 -9.36 12.95 -17.87
N SER A 139 -8.73 14.00 -17.34
CA SER A 139 -9.42 15.14 -16.75
C SER A 139 -9.07 16.37 -17.58
N SER A 140 -10.05 16.85 -18.35
CA SER A 140 -9.82 17.81 -19.44
C SER A 140 -8.73 17.28 -20.41
N ASP A 141 -7.60 17.96 -20.56
CA ASP A 141 -6.50 17.57 -21.44
C ASP A 141 -5.35 16.84 -20.71
N GLU A 142 -5.53 16.51 -19.42
CA GLU A 142 -4.50 15.87 -18.60
C GLU A 142 -4.77 14.37 -18.43
N LEU A 143 -3.75 13.54 -18.74
CA LEU A 143 -3.78 12.11 -18.45
C LEU A 143 -3.50 11.88 -16.97
N VAL A 144 -4.57 11.81 -16.18
CA VAL A 144 -4.54 11.64 -14.72
C VAL A 144 -4.20 10.20 -14.33
N GLY A 145 -4.74 9.22 -15.04
CA GLY A 145 -4.68 7.86 -14.57
C GLY A 145 -5.32 6.83 -15.48
N TYR A 146 -5.61 5.69 -14.87
CA TYR A 146 -6.31 4.60 -15.52
C TYR A 146 -7.29 3.98 -14.54
N PHE A 147 -8.35 3.37 -15.05
CA PHE A 147 -9.29 2.65 -14.22
C PHE A 147 -9.78 1.39 -14.91
N THR A 148 -10.16 0.41 -14.10
CA THR A 148 -10.91 -0.76 -14.52
C THR A 148 -12.17 -0.82 -13.66
N LYS A 149 -13.34 -0.85 -14.30
CA LYS A 149 -14.64 -0.96 -13.62
C LYS A 149 -15.33 -2.24 -14.06
N VAL A 150 -15.72 -3.06 -13.10
CA VAL A 150 -16.49 -4.28 -13.30
C VAL A 150 -17.56 -4.32 -12.21
N ARG A 151 -18.83 -4.39 -12.62
CA ARG A 151 -19.98 -4.37 -11.69
C ARG A 151 -19.86 -3.19 -10.71
N ASN A 152 -19.84 -3.49 -9.41
CA ASN A 152 -19.72 -2.55 -8.31
C ASN A 152 -18.27 -2.33 -7.83
N LEU A 153 -17.26 -2.92 -8.48
CA LEU A 153 -15.85 -2.69 -8.16
C LEU A 153 -15.21 -1.75 -9.20
N SER A 154 -14.57 -0.69 -8.70
CA SER A 154 -13.71 0.18 -9.51
C SER A 154 -12.31 0.17 -8.92
N VAL A 155 -11.30 -0.16 -9.74
CA VAL A 155 -9.90 -0.06 -9.38
C VAL A 155 -9.28 1.07 -10.18
N VAL A 156 -8.74 2.06 -9.48
CA VAL A 156 -8.20 3.30 -10.05
C VAL A 156 -6.70 3.38 -9.76
N LEU A 157 -5.91 3.65 -10.80
CA LEU A 157 -4.49 3.97 -10.72
C LEU A 157 -4.32 5.46 -11.02
N ILE A 158 -3.84 6.21 -10.04
CA ILE A 158 -3.52 7.64 -10.17
C ILE A 158 -2.03 7.76 -10.51
N ARG A 159 -1.70 8.48 -11.58
CA ARG A 159 -0.31 8.66 -12.00
C ARG A 159 0.41 9.61 -11.05
N ASN A 160 1.72 9.41 -10.92
CA ASN A 160 2.61 10.23 -10.09
C ASN A 160 2.13 10.33 -8.63
N ALA A 161 1.55 9.24 -8.11
CA ALA A 161 1.17 9.08 -6.72
C ALA A 161 1.84 7.83 -6.14
N GLY A 162 2.37 7.97 -4.93
CA GLY A 162 2.81 6.93 -4.03
C GLY A 162 1.70 6.46 -3.11
N HIS A 163 2.09 5.89 -1.97
CA HIS A 163 1.16 5.27 -1.02
C HIS A 163 0.14 6.26 -0.45
N ALA A 164 0.58 7.47 -0.11
CA ALA A 164 -0.27 8.54 0.41
C ALA A 164 -0.82 9.42 -0.73
N SER A 165 -1.55 8.82 -1.67
CA SER A 165 -2.03 9.49 -2.89
C SER A 165 -2.83 10.76 -2.64
N GLY A 166 -3.55 10.87 -1.52
CA GLY A 166 -4.28 12.08 -1.14
C GLY A 166 -3.39 13.28 -0.76
N ILE A 167 -2.16 13.02 -0.31
CA ILE A 167 -1.16 14.06 -0.04
C ILE A 167 -0.46 14.45 -1.34
N GLU A 168 -0.13 13.48 -2.18
CA GLU A 168 0.68 13.71 -3.38
C GLU A 168 -0.14 14.18 -4.59
N GLN A 169 -1.37 13.69 -4.74
CA GLN A 169 -2.29 14.02 -5.84
C GLN A 169 -3.70 14.40 -5.32
N PRO A 170 -3.82 15.40 -4.42
CA PRO A 170 -5.08 15.73 -3.72
C PRO A 170 -6.23 16.07 -4.69
N LYS A 171 -5.92 16.79 -5.78
CA LYS A 171 -6.91 17.17 -6.79
C LYS A 171 -7.58 15.95 -7.43
N TRP A 172 -6.77 14.97 -7.81
CA TRP A 172 -7.25 13.76 -8.50
C TRP A 172 -7.95 12.80 -7.54
N VAL A 173 -7.46 12.67 -6.31
CA VAL A 173 -8.15 11.89 -5.28
C VAL A 173 -9.53 12.48 -4.98
N LEU A 174 -9.66 13.80 -4.90
CA LEU A 174 -10.96 14.46 -4.72
C LEU A 174 -11.91 14.22 -5.90
N GLU A 175 -11.41 14.31 -7.14
CA GLU A 175 -12.20 14.02 -8.33
C GLU A 175 -12.68 12.56 -8.32
N MET A 176 -11.80 11.60 -8.01
CA MET A 176 -12.14 10.17 -7.88
C MET A 176 -13.25 9.94 -6.84
N ILE A 177 -13.13 10.53 -5.64
CA ILE A 177 -14.15 10.40 -4.58
C ILE A 177 -15.49 11.01 -5.02
N THR A 178 -15.44 12.17 -5.69
CA THR A 178 -16.64 12.85 -6.20
C THR A 178 -17.35 11.96 -7.23
N GLN A 179 -16.60 11.38 -8.17
CA GLN A 179 -17.15 10.46 -9.16
C GLN A 179 -17.69 9.16 -8.54
N PHE A 180 -17.09 8.66 -7.45
CA PHE A 180 -17.58 7.46 -6.77
C PHE A 180 -18.90 7.70 -6.01
N THR A 181 -19.08 8.91 -5.45
CA THR A 181 -20.22 9.22 -4.59
C THR A 181 -21.45 9.77 -5.32
N HIS A 182 -21.27 10.27 -6.55
CA HIS A 182 -22.32 10.95 -7.30
C HIS A 182 -22.72 10.24 -8.61
N ASN A 183 -22.10 9.10 -8.94
CA ASN A 183 -22.43 8.27 -10.11
C ASN A 183 -22.86 6.87 -9.68
#